data_AF-A0A2G7G6W9-F1
#
_entry.id   AF-A0A2G7G6W9-F1
#
_cell.length_a   1.000
_cell.length_b   1.000
_cell.length_c   1.000
_cell.angle_alpha   90.00
_cell.angle_beta   90.00
_cell.angle_gamma   90.00
#
_symmetry.space_group_name_H-M   'P 1'
#
loop_
_entity.id
_entity.type
_entity.pdbx_description
1 polymer ?
#
loop_
_entity_poly.entity_id
_entity_poly.type
_entity_poly.pdbx_seq_one_letter_code
_entity_poly.pdbx_strand_id
1 'polypeptide(L)'
;MAAATEKRPEIIELARGLNHVPMCEDYERMVSGMIIYTAGHDTSILSRRKFVEFGHPVFIGDDCWIGGDVVILPGVTIGEGCTIGAGSVVTKDIPPFSIAMGSPCKVRKTIPSAEEEEKDPNNPYRNLVREDRDE
;
A
#
# COMPACT_ATOMS: atom_id res chain seq x y z
N MET A 1 -23.67 -7.07 9.41
CA MET A 1 -24.00 -5.74 8.85
C MET A 1 -23.49 -5.73 7.42
N ALA A 2 -24.26 -5.21 6.46
CA ALA A 2 -23.78 -5.05 5.09
C ALA A 2 -22.67 -3.97 5.06
N ALA A 3 -21.65 -4.17 4.23
CA ALA A 3 -20.64 -3.14 3.98
C ALA A 3 -21.33 -1.91 3.35
N ALA A 4 -20.93 -0.72 3.78
CA ALA A 4 -21.43 0.51 3.16
C ALA A 4 -20.88 0.62 1.74
N THR A 5 -21.75 0.95 0.79
CA THR A 5 -21.41 1.14 -0.62
C THR A 5 -20.90 2.55 -0.92
N GLU A 6 -21.04 3.46 0.04
CA GLU A 6 -20.71 4.87 -0.12
C GLU A 6 -19.93 5.38 1.09
N LYS A 7 -19.01 6.31 0.83
CA LYS A 7 -18.31 7.04 1.89
C LYS A 7 -19.24 8.06 2.50
N ARG A 8 -19.08 8.30 3.79
CA ARG A 8 -19.83 9.32 4.53
C ARG A 8 -19.15 10.69 4.38
N PRO A 9 -19.75 11.66 3.68
CA PRO A 9 -19.14 12.96 3.41
C PRO A 9 -18.71 13.69 4.70
N GLU A 10 -19.52 13.57 5.75
CA GLU A 10 -19.27 14.19 7.06
C GLU A 10 -18.01 13.64 7.75
N ILE A 11 -17.69 12.36 7.55
CA ILE A 11 -16.48 11.74 8.12
C ILE A 11 -15.25 12.15 7.31
N ILE A 12 -15.39 12.28 5.99
CA ILE A 12 -14.31 12.76 5.11
C ILE A 12 -13.93 14.19 5.50
N GLU A 13 -14.90 15.07 5.69
CA GLU A 13 -14.66 16.46 6.03
C GLU A 13 -14.06 16.62 7.44
N LEU A 14 -14.50 15.79 8.39
CA LEU A 14 -13.87 15.68 9.71
C LEU A 14 -12.39 15.23 9.59
N ALA A 15 -12.11 14.19 8.78
CA ALA A 15 -10.77 13.66 8.61
C ALA A 15 -9.81 14.67 7.94
N ARG A 16 -10.30 15.47 6.99
CA ARG A 16 -9.54 16.58 6.35
C ARG A 16 -9.12 17.65 7.36
N GLY A 17 -9.83 17.80 8.47
CA GLY A 17 -9.51 18.74 9.54
C GLY A 17 -8.48 18.22 10.56
N LEU A 18 -8.03 16.97 10.46
CA LEU A 18 -7.11 16.38 11.44
C LEU A 18 -5.65 16.69 11.11
N ASN A 19 -4.93 17.28 12.07
CA ASN A 19 -3.49 17.50 11.96
C ASN A 19 -2.72 16.19 12.20
N HIS A 20 -1.60 16.00 11.46
CA HIS A 20 -0.70 14.84 11.55
C HIS A 20 -1.25 13.49 11.04
N VAL A 21 -2.37 13.49 10.33
CA VAL A 21 -2.88 12.30 9.63
C VAL A 21 -2.39 12.36 8.17
N PRO A 22 -1.68 11.33 7.65
CA PRO A 22 -1.34 11.29 6.24
C PRO A 22 -2.61 11.35 5.38
N MET A 23 -2.56 11.92 4.18
CA MET A 23 -3.68 11.96 3.26
C MET A 23 -3.28 11.30 1.93
N CYS A 24 -4.12 10.40 1.43
CA CYS A 24 -4.04 9.76 0.12
C CYS A 24 -5.47 9.67 -0.42
N GLU A 25 -5.66 9.89 -1.73
CA GLU A 25 -6.99 9.89 -2.35
C GLU A 25 -7.71 8.54 -2.22
N ASP A 26 -6.93 7.44 -2.12
CA ASP A 26 -7.41 6.06 -2.03
C ASP A 26 -7.15 5.40 -0.66
N TYR A 27 -7.41 6.12 0.45
CA TYR A 27 -7.25 5.57 1.81
C TYR A 27 -8.00 4.22 2.02
N GLU A 28 -9.03 3.92 1.23
CA GLU A 28 -9.76 2.64 1.21
C GLU A 28 -8.92 1.42 0.82
N ARG A 29 -7.82 1.64 0.09
CA ARG A 29 -6.88 0.60 -0.34
C ARG A 29 -5.80 0.34 0.72
N MET A 30 -5.79 1.11 1.81
CA MET A 30 -4.94 0.90 2.98
C MET A 30 -5.82 0.47 4.16
N VAL A 31 -5.53 -0.70 4.70
CA VAL A 31 -6.30 -1.26 5.82
C VAL A 31 -5.64 -0.87 7.15
N SER A 32 -6.44 -0.83 8.23
CA SER A 32 -5.99 -0.49 9.58
C SER A 32 -4.71 -1.24 10.00
N GLY A 33 -3.85 -0.58 10.77
CA GLY A 33 -2.63 -1.17 11.34
C GLY A 33 -1.39 -1.13 10.44
N MET A 34 -1.45 -0.50 9.26
CA MET A 34 -0.30 -0.33 8.39
C MET A 34 0.79 0.56 9.03
N ILE A 35 2.05 0.13 8.95
CA ILE A 35 3.22 0.87 9.45
C ILE A 35 4.27 0.99 8.35
N ILE A 36 4.69 2.22 8.06
CA ILE A 36 5.83 2.51 7.17
C ILE A 36 6.98 3.04 8.01
N TYR A 37 8.11 2.36 7.94
CA TYR A 37 9.36 2.85 8.51
C TYR A 37 10.20 3.49 7.40
N THR A 38 10.62 4.74 7.61
CA THR A 38 11.55 5.45 6.73
C THR A 38 12.90 5.75 7.41
N ALA A 39 12.98 5.60 8.73
CA ALA A 39 14.19 5.82 9.51
C ALA A 39 14.70 4.51 10.12
N GLY A 40 16.02 4.43 10.32
CA GLY A 40 16.68 3.30 10.97
C GLY A 40 18.04 3.67 11.57
N HIS A 41 18.63 2.71 12.26
CA HIS A 41 19.99 2.82 12.80
C HIS A 41 20.89 1.76 12.18
N ASP A 42 22.18 2.07 12.11
CA ASP A 42 23.18 1.07 11.80
C ASP A 42 23.23 -0.03 12.89
N THR A 43 23.66 -1.22 12.50
CA THR A 43 23.73 -2.37 13.41
C THR A 43 24.82 -2.19 14.48
N SER A 44 25.81 -1.32 14.26
CA SER A 44 26.82 -0.95 15.23
C SER A 44 26.22 -0.35 16.51
N ILE A 45 26.60 -0.90 17.66
CA ILE A 45 26.20 -0.38 18.98
C ILE A 45 26.68 1.07 19.17
N LEU A 46 27.89 1.39 18.66
CA LEU A 46 28.44 2.74 18.77
C LEU A 46 27.62 3.76 17.99
N SER A 47 27.08 3.38 16.83
CA SER A 47 26.19 4.22 16.03
C SER A 47 24.95 4.63 16.85
N ARG A 48 24.27 3.66 17.47
CA ARG A 48 23.10 3.91 18.33
C ARG A 48 23.41 4.79 19.54
N ARG A 49 24.53 4.55 20.24
CA ARG A 49 24.94 5.39 21.39
C ARG A 49 25.28 6.83 21.02
N LYS A 50 25.66 7.05 19.77
CA LYS A 50 25.97 8.37 19.22
C LYS A 50 24.79 8.99 18.47
N PHE A 51 23.61 8.38 18.55
CA PHE A 51 22.38 8.86 17.89
C PHE A 51 22.56 9.07 16.38
N VAL A 52 23.34 8.19 15.74
CA VAL A 52 23.50 8.21 14.29
C VAL A 52 22.31 7.45 13.68
N GLU A 53 21.60 8.13 12.80
CA GLU A 53 20.40 7.65 12.11
C GLU A 53 20.57 7.82 10.60
N PHE A 54 19.87 6.97 9.85
CA PHE A 54 19.72 7.15 8.42
C PHE A 54 18.24 7.10 8.04
N GLY A 55 17.90 7.84 6.99
CA GLY A 55 16.58 7.82 6.37
C GLY A 55 16.66 7.23 4.97
N HIS A 56 15.80 6.26 4.68
CA HIS A 56 15.60 5.74 3.33
C HIS A 56 14.12 5.89 2.95
N PRO A 57 13.80 6.57 1.84
CA PRO A 57 12.43 6.75 1.41
C PRO A 57 11.79 5.38 1.09
N VAL A 58 10.48 5.31 1.27
CA VAL A 58 9.66 4.20 0.81
C VAL A 58 8.80 4.70 -0.34
N PHE A 59 8.76 3.95 -1.43
CA PHE A 59 7.94 4.27 -2.60
C PHE A 59 6.86 3.19 -2.75
N ILE A 60 5.62 3.63 -2.96
CA ILE A 60 4.49 2.77 -3.25
C ILE A 60 3.90 3.29 -4.56
N GLY A 61 3.88 2.44 -5.59
CA GLY A 61 3.33 2.78 -6.90
C GLY A 61 1.81 2.85 -6.90
N ASP A 62 1.26 3.29 -8.02
CA ASP A 62 -0.18 3.47 -8.20
C ASP A 62 -0.92 2.12 -8.18
N ASP A 63 -2.21 2.16 -7.88
CA ASP A 63 -3.10 0.98 -7.83
C ASP A 63 -2.63 -0.19 -6.95
N CYS A 64 -1.81 0.10 -5.93
CA CYS A 64 -1.45 -0.90 -4.93
C CYS A 64 -2.60 -1.15 -3.94
N TRP A 65 -2.77 -2.42 -3.56
CA TRP A 65 -3.61 -2.83 -2.44
C TRP A 65 -2.77 -3.33 -1.27
N ILE A 66 -2.82 -2.63 -0.14
CA ILE A 66 -2.04 -2.95 1.05
C ILE A 66 -2.95 -3.50 2.14
N GLY A 67 -2.79 -4.79 2.45
CA GLY A 67 -3.53 -5.48 3.49
C GLY A 67 -3.28 -4.91 4.89
N GLY A 68 -4.15 -5.27 5.83
CA GLY A 68 -4.07 -4.79 7.22
C GLY A 68 -2.84 -5.31 7.95
N ASP A 69 -2.37 -4.56 8.94
CA ASP A 69 -1.20 -4.92 9.76
C ASP A 69 0.09 -5.21 8.94
N VAL A 70 0.24 -4.56 7.79
CA VAL A 70 1.46 -4.65 6.97
C VAL A 70 2.52 -3.69 7.50
N VAL A 71 3.76 -4.17 7.58
CA VAL A 71 4.94 -3.38 7.93
C VAL A 71 5.84 -3.26 6.71
N ILE A 72 6.18 -2.03 6.30
CA ILE A 72 7.10 -1.75 5.19
C ILE A 72 8.39 -1.15 5.75
N LEU A 73 9.54 -1.76 5.44
CA LEU A 73 10.85 -1.32 5.95
C LEU A 73 11.48 -0.19 5.11
N PRO A 74 12.45 0.56 5.67
CA PRO A 74 13.08 1.68 4.97
C PRO A 74 13.75 1.26 3.67
N GLY A 75 13.63 2.11 2.64
CA GLY A 75 14.27 1.90 1.34
C GLY A 75 13.54 0.97 0.38
N VAL A 76 12.38 0.45 0.78
CA VAL A 76 11.57 -0.45 -0.06
C VAL A 76 10.81 0.33 -1.12
N THR A 77 10.83 -0.18 -2.35
CA THR A 77 9.94 0.20 -3.45
C THR A 77 8.93 -0.89 -3.72
N ILE A 78 7.65 -0.57 -3.63
CA ILE A 78 6.54 -1.42 -4.06
C ILE A 78 6.08 -0.89 -5.42
N GLY A 79 6.23 -1.70 -6.47
CA GLY A 79 5.80 -1.34 -7.82
C GLY A 79 4.28 -1.19 -7.94
N GLU A 80 3.84 -0.51 -8.98
CA GLU A 80 2.41 -0.32 -9.30
C GLU A 80 1.62 -1.63 -9.37
N GLY A 81 0.31 -1.58 -9.11
CA GLY A 81 -0.60 -2.72 -9.21
C GLY A 81 -0.29 -3.87 -8.25
N CYS A 82 0.56 -3.66 -7.23
CA CYS A 82 0.91 -4.71 -6.29
C CYS A 82 -0.19 -4.96 -5.27
N THR A 83 -0.37 -6.21 -4.88
CA THR A 83 -1.13 -6.57 -3.68
C THR A 83 -0.20 -7.12 -2.62
N ILE A 84 -0.21 -6.49 -1.43
CA ILE A 84 0.51 -6.98 -0.25
C ILE A 84 -0.48 -7.61 0.72
N GLY A 85 -0.34 -8.92 0.96
CA GLY A 85 -1.21 -9.64 1.89
C GLY A 85 -1.10 -9.13 3.33
N ALA A 86 -2.19 -9.19 4.08
CA ALA A 86 -2.25 -8.76 5.47
C ALA A 86 -1.19 -9.42 6.37
N GLY A 87 -0.70 -8.71 7.37
CA GLY A 87 0.31 -9.18 8.33
C GLY A 87 1.72 -9.35 7.74
N SER A 88 1.98 -8.84 6.53
CA SER A 88 3.27 -9.02 5.86
C SER A 88 4.32 -8.03 6.36
N VAL A 89 5.59 -8.48 6.38
CA VAL A 89 6.75 -7.62 6.67
C VAL A 89 7.58 -7.48 5.40
N VAL A 90 7.44 -6.35 4.72
CA VAL A 90 8.09 -6.06 3.44
C VAL A 90 9.51 -5.57 3.70
N THR A 91 10.48 -6.43 3.41
CA THR A 91 11.91 -6.20 3.70
C THR A 91 12.75 -5.93 2.45
N LYS A 92 12.15 -6.04 1.26
CA LYS A 92 12.78 -5.86 -0.05
C LYS A 92 11.76 -5.32 -1.05
N ASP A 93 12.26 -4.75 -2.13
CA ASP A 93 11.44 -4.26 -3.24
C ASP A 93 10.52 -5.34 -3.79
N ILE A 94 9.31 -4.93 -4.17
CA ILE A 94 8.30 -5.77 -4.79
C ILE A 94 8.10 -5.26 -6.23
N PRO A 95 8.37 -6.08 -7.26
CA PRO A 95 8.17 -5.68 -8.64
C PRO A 95 6.70 -5.34 -8.95
N PRO A 96 6.41 -4.48 -9.93
CA PRO A 96 5.05 -4.19 -10.38
C PRO A 96 4.19 -5.43 -10.64
N PHE A 97 2.87 -5.29 -10.51
CA PHE A 97 1.87 -6.32 -10.80
C PHE A 97 2.14 -7.63 -10.07
N SER A 98 2.59 -7.53 -8.81
CA SER A 98 2.93 -8.69 -7.98
C SER A 98 1.97 -8.84 -6.82
N ILE A 99 1.63 -10.09 -6.51
CA ILE A 99 0.97 -10.46 -5.25
C ILE A 99 2.04 -11.03 -4.33
N ALA A 100 2.34 -10.31 -3.26
CA ALA A 100 3.38 -10.66 -2.29
C ALA A 100 2.80 -10.78 -0.88
N MET A 101 3.31 -11.74 -0.10
CA MET A 101 2.87 -11.93 1.29
C MET A 101 3.88 -12.70 2.15
N GLY A 102 3.79 -12.47 3.46
CA GLY A 102 4.49 -13.19 4.52
C GLY A 102 5.46 -12.33 5.32
N SER A 103 6.16 -12.96 6.27
CA SER A 103 7.24 -12.36 7.05
C SER A 103 8.45 -13.31 7.05
N PRO A 104 9.51 -13.02 6.25
CA PRO A 104 9.63 -11.89 5.32
C PRO A 104 8.68 -12.02 4.12
N CYS A 105 8.19 -10.88 3.62
CA CYS A 105 7.30 -10.81 2.46
C CYS A 105 8.03 -11.28 1.21
N LYS A 106 7.36 -12.12 0.42
CA LYS A 106 7.90 -12.66 -0.84
C LYS A 106 6.81 -12.63 -1.91
N VAL A 107 7.20 -12.35 -3.15
CA VAL A 107 6.33 -12.50 -4.32
C VAL A 107 5.85 -13.95 -4.41
N ARG A 108 4.55 -14.14 -4.58
CA ARG A 108 3.89 -15.46 -4.71
C ARG A 108 3.44 -15.72 -6.12
N LYS A 109 2.92 -14.69 -6.80
CA LYS A 109 2.57 -14.72 -8.21
C LYS A 109 2.57 -13.30 -8.77
N THR A 110 2.66 -13.20 -10.09
CA THR A 110 2.40 -11.98 -10.83
C THR A 110 0.98 -12.02 -11.41
N ILE A 111 0.45 -10.84 -11.72
CA ILE A 111 -0.82 -10.64 -12.41
C ILE A 111 -0.57 -9.84 -13.69
N PRO A 112 -1.51 -9.87 -14.67
CA PRO A 112 -1.44 -8.97 -15.82
C PRO A 112 -1.50 -7.50 -15.39
N SER A 113 -1.01 -6.60 -16.22
CA SER A 113 -1.18 -5.16 -16.00
C SER A 113 -2.63 -4.73 -16.23
N ALA A 114 -3.01 -3.55 -15.73
CA ALA A 114 -4.34 -2.99 -15.99
C ALA A 114 -4.63 -2.87 -17.50
N GLU A 115 -3.65 -2.43 -18.31
CA GLU A 115 -3.80 -2.39 -19.77
C GLU A 115 -4.02 -3.76 -20.40
N GLU A 116 -3.37 -4.81 -19.88
CA GLU A 116 -3.56 -6.18 -20.36
C GLU A 116 -4.94 -6.71 -19.97
N GLU A 117 -5.38 -6.41 -18.74
CA GLU A 117 -6.72 -6.75 -18.23
C GLU A 117 -7.84 -6.05 -19.02
N GLU A 118 -7.66 -4.78 -19.42
CA GLU A 118 -8.58 -4.05 -20.28
C GLU A 118 -8.68 -4.65 -21.70
N LYS A 119 -7.58 -5.21 -22.20
CA LYS A 119 -7.53 -5.83 -23.54
C LYS A 119 -8.12 -7.24 -23.55
N ASP A 120 -8.15 -7.95 -22.42
CA ASP A 120 -8.68 -9.31 -22.32
C ASP A 120 -10.22 -9.35 -22.45
N PRO A 121 -10.80 -9.92 -23.51
CA PRO A 121 -12.25 -10.02 -23.67
C PRO A 121 -12.92 -10.96 -22.66
N ASN A 122 -12.16 -11.82 -21.98
CA ASN A 122 -12.67 -12.76 -20.99
C ASN A 122 -12.60 -12.23 -19.56
N ASN A 123 -11.96 -11.07 -19.33
CA ASN A 123 -11.91 -10.48 -18.00
C ASN A 123 -13.33 -10.06 -17.56
N PRO A 124 -13.88 -10.61 -16.47
CA PRO A 124 -15.25 -10.34 -16.04
C PRO A 124 -15.46 -8.89 -15.60
N TYR A 125 -14.38 -8.16 -15.31
CA TYR A 125 -14.43 -6.78 -14.83
C TYR A 125 -14.28 -5.75 -15.95
N ARG A 126 -13.83 -6.15 -17.15
CA ARG A 126 -13.48 -5.23 -18.26
C ARG A 126 -14.57 -4.24 -18.64
N ASN A 127 -15.82 -4.69 -18.65
CA ASN A 127 -16.97 -3.86 -19.06
C ASN A 127 -17.75 -3.30 -17.85
N LEU A 128 -17.25 -3.51 -16.63
CA LEU A 128 -17.85 -2.90 -15.46
C LEU A 128 -17.45 -1.44 -15.43
N VAL A 129 -18.46 -0.58 -15.39
CA VAL A 129 -18.26 0.83 -15.15
C VAL A 129 -18.24 1.02 -13.64
N ARG A 130 -17.24 1.73 -13.14
CA ARG A 130 -17.26 2.20 -11.76
C ARG A 130 -18.42 3.19 -11.63
N GLU A 131 -19.44 2.86 -10.84
CA GLU A 131 -20.72 3.59 -10.80
C GLU A 131 -20.63 4.99 -10.12
N ASP A 132 -19.46 5.43 -9.67
CA ASP A 132 -19.29 6.55 -8.71
C ASP A 132 -18.15 7.56 -9.03
N ARG A 133 -18.08 8.09 -10.25
CA ARG A 133 -17.36 9.36 -10.50
C ARG A 133 -18.21 10.31 -11.33
N ASP A 134 -19.14 11.00 -10.67
CA ASP A 134 -19.57 12.31 -11.13
C ASP A 134 -18.32 13.23 -11.11
N GLU A 135 -18.11 13.96 -12.21
CA GLU A 135 -17.01 14.92 -12.42
C GLU A 135 -16.88 15.98 -11.31
#